data_AF-A0AAU7VFG4-F1
#
_entry.id   AF-A0AAU7VFG4-F1
#
_cell.length_a   1.000
_cell.length_b   1.000
_cell.length_c   1.000
_cell.angle_alpha   90.00
_cell.angle_beta   90.00
_cell.angle_gamma   90.00
#
_symmetry.space_group_name_H-M   'P 1'
#
loop_
_entity.id
_entity.type
_entity.pdbx_description
1 polymer ?
#
loop_
_entity_poly.entity_id
_entity_poly.type
_entity_poly.pdbx_seq_one_letter_code
_entity_poly.pdbx_strand_id
1 'polypeptide(L)'
;MTTGARRGELLGIKKEDIYEYGIRIKRSISPHSDDILLKTKHSKRDVSINKEVYDLLVTVKEKSNGYIFGRDGFKQSEILAKMLDELEIERTTFHGLRDTHASFLFSNDNLRLDYISKRLGHSSILTTQNYYLELMPEKKHQQDADALDLLNSLK
;
A
#
# COMPACT_ATOMS: atom_id res chain seq x y z
N MET A 1 3.16 6.06 3.72
CA MET A 1 3.89 4.83 3.38
C MET A 1 3.95 4.70 1.86
N THR A 2 5.11 4.93 1.24
CA THR A 2 5.28 5.19 -0.22
C THR A 2 5.05 3.99 -1.16
N THR A 3 4.93 2.77 -0.63
CA THR A 3 4.79 1.54 -1.43
C THR A 3 3.36 1.01 -1.48
N GLY A 4 2.50 1.42 -0.54
CA GLY A 4 1.15 0.87 -0.37
C GLY A 4 1.12 -0.60 0.06
N ALA A 5 2.23 -1.21 0.50
CA ALA A 5 2.25 -2.60 0.96
C ALA A 5 1.52 -2.77 2.31
N ARG A 6 0.90 -3.93 2.54
CA ARG A 6 0.24 -4.24 3.82
C ARG A 6 1.31 -4.48 4.90
N ARG A 7 0.98 -4.25 6.18
CA ARG A 7 1.90 -4.52 7.31
C ARG A 7 2.55 -5.91 7.23
N GLY A 8 1.75 -6.95 7.02
CA GLY A 8 2.26 -8.33 6.90
C GLY A 8 3.20 -8.52 5.71
N GLU A 9 2.93 -7.83 4.59
CA GLU A 9 3.78 -7.86 3.39
C GLU A 9 5.13 -7.19 3.67
N LEU A 10 5.13 -6.03 4.36
CA LEU A 10 6.35 -5.34 4.77
C LEU A 10 7.22 -6.24 5.67
N LEU A 11 6.61 -6.88 6.67
CA LEU A 11 7.31 -7.83 7.54
C LEU A 11 7.88 -9.04 6.77
N GLY A 12 7.31 -9.37 5.61
CA GLY A 12 7.74 -10.46 4.74
C GLY A 12 8.92 -10.15 3.83
N ILE A 13 9.42 -8.91 3.79
CA ILE A 13 10.49 -8.48 2.89
C ILE A 13 11.85 -9.01 3.37
N LYS A 14 12.56 -9.67 2.47
CA LYS A 14 13.97 -10.05 2.63
C LYS A 14 14.88 -9.17 1.77
N LYS A 15 16.19 -9.18 2.06
CA LYS A 15 17.16 -8.37 1.32
C LYS A 15 17.17 -8.69 -0.18
N GLU A 16 17.04 -9.97 -0.53
CA GLU A 16 16.93 -10.48 -1.91
C GLU A 16 15.70 -9.99 -2.70
N ASP A 17 14.70 -9.42 -2.03
CA ASP A 17 13.49 -8.92 -2.68
C ASP A 17 13.60 -7.46 -3.11
N ILE A 18 14.66 -6.75 -2.68
CA ILE A 18 14.90 -5.34 -2.99
C ILE A 18 15.82 -5.23 -4.20
N TYR A 19 15.46 -4.35 -5.14
CA TYR A 19 16.28 -3.99 -6.29
C TYR A 19 16.12 -2.49 -6.59
N GLU A 20 17.03 -1.92 -7.40
CA GLU A 20 17.18 -0.46 -7.57
C GLU A 20 15.88 0.31 -7.85
N TYR A 21 14.92 -0.33 -8.53
CA TYR A 21 13.66 0.28 -8.93
C TYR A 21 12.42 -0.35 -8.30
N GLY A 22 12.56 -1.27 -7.34
CA GLY A 22 11.39 -1.94 -6.79
C GLY A 22 11.62 -2.92 -5.64
N ILE A 23 10.50 -3.42 -5.14
CA ILE A 23 10.45 -4.47 -4.11
C ILE A 23 9.53 -5.58 -4.61
N ARG A 24 9.97 -6.83 -4.47
CA ARG A 24 9.16 -8.02 -4.75
C ARG A 24 8.36 -8.41 -3.52
N ILE A 25 7.05 -8.23 -3.57
CA ILE A 25 6.13 -8.70 -2.52
C ILE A 25 5.80 -10.17 -2.80
N LYS A 26 6.41 -11.08 -2.03
CA LYS A 26 6.22 -12.54 -2.18
C LYS A 26 5.57 -13.20 -0.97
N ARG A 27 5.64 -12.54 0.19
CA ARG A 27 5.33 -13.09 1.50
C ARG A 27 4.44 -12.11 2.26
N SER A 28 3.60 -12.63 3.14
CA SER A 28 2.86 -11.85 4.12
C SER A 28 2.86 -12.58 5.45
N ILE A 29 3.40 -11.95 6.49
CA ILE A 29 3.51 -12.54 7.82
C ILE A 29 2.29 -12.13 8.67
N SER A 30 1.66 -13.11 9.32
CA SER A 30 0.54 -12.93 10.25
C SER A 30 0.86 -13.56 11.61
N PRO A 31 0.37 -13.00 12.72
CA PRO A 31 0.45 -13.66 14.02
C PRO A 31 -0.51 -14.87 14.15
N HIS A 32 -1.51 -14.97 13.28
CA HIS A 32 -2.58 -15.96 13.36
C HIS A 32 -2.42 -17.12 12.37
N SER A 33 -1.32 -17.15 11.60
CA SER A 33 -1.08 -18.19 10.60
C SER A 33 0.41 -18.37 10.35
N ASP A 34 0.84 -19.62 10.29
CA ASP A 34 2.19 -20.00 9.88
C ASP A 34 2.38 -19.96 8.35
N ASP A 35 1.31 -19.77 7.59
CA ASP A 35 1.36 -19.63 6.14
C ASP A 35 1.81 -18.22 5.75
N ILE A 36 3.09 -18.13 5.42
CA ILE A 36 3.76 -16.86 5.09
C ILE A 36 3.73 -16.59 3.59
N LEU A 37 3.48 -17.61 2.75
CA LEU A 37 3.56 -17.47 1.31
C LEU A 37 2.25 -16.93 0.75
N LEU A 38 2.35 -15.91 -0.10
CA LEU A 38 1.19 -15.42 -0.81
C LEU A 38 0.76 -16.47 -1.84
N LYS A 39 -0.42 -17.06 -1.64
CA LYS A 39 -0.92 -18.18 -2.45
C LYS A 39 -1.49 -17.78 -3.81
N THR A 40 -1.93 -16.53 -3.97
CA THR A 40 -2.58 -16.07 -5.20
C THR A 40 -1.63 -15.25 -6.08
N LYS A 41 -1.81 -15.35 -7.41
CA LYS A 41 -1.05 -14.61 -8.43
C LYS A 41 -1.16 -13.09 -8.25
N HIS A 42 -2.31 -12.60 -7.74
CA HIS A 42 -2.57 -11.17 -7.54
C HIS A 42 -1.86 -10.59 -6.33
N SER A 43 -1.63 -11.39 -5.29
CA SER A 43 -0.93 -10.92 -4.09
C SER A 43 0.58 -10.81 -4.32
N LYS A 44 1.16 -11.70 -5.14
CA LYS A 44 2.57 -11.62 -5.55
C LYS A 44 2.75 -10.54 -6.62
N ARG A 45 3.61 -9.55 -6.34
CA ARG A 45 3.80 -8.42 -7.25
C ARG A 45 5.11 -7.71 -7.03
N ASP A 46 5.50 -6.95 -8.04
CA ASP A 46 6.62 -6.02 -7.98
C ASP A 46 6.05 -4.61 -7.81
N VAL A 47 6.56 -3.89 -6.80
CA VAL A 47 6.15 -2.53 -6.49
C VAL A 47 7.32 -1.60 -6.76
N SER A 48 7.15 -0.70 -7.72
CA SER A 48 8.17 0.31 -8.01
C SER A 48 8.34 1.27 -6.85
N ILE A 49 9.59 1.58 -6.53
CA ILE A 49 10.00 2.54 -5.49
C ILE A 49 10.91 3.60 -6.10
N ASN A 50 10.99 4.77 -5.48
CA ASN A 50 11.94 5.81 -5.89
C ASN A 50 13.33 5.52 -5.31
N LYS A 51 14.34 6.25 -5.81
CA LYS A 51 15.73 6.11 -5.38
C LYS A 51 15.91 6.34 -3.88
N GLU A 52 15.21 7.31 -3.31
CA GLU A 52 15.27 7.61 -1.87
C GLU A 52 14.85 6.41 -1.01
N VAL A 53 13.72 5.78 -1.33
CA VAL A 53 13.25 4.57 -0.62
C VAL A 53 14.22 3.41 -0.84
N TYR A 54 14.77 3.26 -2.06
CA TYR A 54 15.76 2.23 -2.32
C TYR A 54 17.02 2.42 -1.45
N ASP A 55 17.58 3.63 -1.44
CA ASP A 55 18.76 4.01 -0.66
C ASP A 55 18.53 3.73 0.84
N LEU A 56 17.35 4.07 1.36
CA LEU A 56 16.96 3.76 2.74
C LEU A 56 16.93 2.25 2.99
N LEU A 57 16.28 1.47 2.12
CA LEU A 57 16.14 0.02 2.30
C LEU A 57 17.47 -0.74 2.19
N VAL A 58 18.42 -0.26 1.38
CA VAL A 58 19.75 -0.87 1.30
C VAL A 58 20.59 -0.61 2.54
N THR A 59 20.37 0.49 3.26
CA THR A 59 21.09 0.75 4.54
C THR A 59 20.57 -0.09 5.72
N VAL A 60 19.32 -0.58 5.65
CA VAL A 60 18.76 -1.44 6.70
C VAL A 60 19.53 -2.77 6.76
N LYS A 61 20.07 -3.08 7.94
CA LYS A 61 20.78 -4.34 8.20
C LYS A 61 19.84 -5.53 8.14
N GLU A 62 20.25 -6.56 7.41
CA GLU A 62 19.57 -7.85 7.39
C GLU A 62 19.68 -8.52 8.77
N LYS A 63 18.57 -9.12 9.22
CA LYS A 63 18.53 -9.90 10.46
C LYS A 63 18.98 -11.33 10.20
N SER A 64 19.33 -12.08 11.24
CA SER A 64 19.80 -13.47 11.13
C SER A 64 18.85 -14.43 10.41
N ASN A 65 17.55 -14.11 10.36
CA ASN A 65 16.51 -14.88 9.68
C ASN A 65 16.26 -14.42 8.22
N GLY A 66 17.08 -13.50 7.72
CA GLY A 66 17.06 -12.97 6.35
C GLY A 66 16.04 -11.85 6.08
N TYR A 67 15.21 -11.50 7.06
CA TYR A 67 14.26 -10.39 6.95
C TYR A 67 14.93 -9.06 7.30
N ILE A 68 14.46 -7.96 6.70
CA ILE A 68 14.98 -6.62 7.00
C ILE A 68 14.21 -5.94 8.15
N PHE A 69 12.94 -6.31 8.36
CA PHE A 69 12.09 -5.75 9.42
C PHE A 69 11.88 -6.75 10.56
N GLY A 70 11.76 -6.22 11.77
CA GLY A 70 11.55 -7.00 13.00
C GLY A 70 10.09 -7.38 13.14
N ARG A 71 9.83 -8.61 13.61
CA ARG A 71 8.47 -9.00 13.98
C ARG A 71 8.08 -8.41 15.32
N ASP A 72 9.01 -8.16 16.24
CA ASP A 72 8.81 -7.43 17.50
C ASP A 72 7.51 -7.78 18.25
N GLY A 73 7.19 -9.09 18.34
CA GLY A 73 5.95 -9.58 18.97
C GLY A 73 4.66 -9.11 18.28
N PHE A 74 4.72 -8.72 17.01
CA PHE A 74 3.67 -8.07 16.22
C PHE A 74 3.19 -6.71 16.78
N LYS A 75 4.07 -6.00 17.51
CA LYS A 75 3.79 -4.71 18.15
C LYS A 75 4.05 -3.50 17.26
N GLN A 76 4.21 -3.67 15.95
CA GLN A 76 4.53 -2.55 15.05
C GLN A 76 3.48 -1.44 15.14
N SER A 77 2.20 -1.77 15.33
CA SER A 77 1.13 -0.77 15.48
C SER A 77 1.29 0.07 16.76
N GLU A 78 1.70 -0.55 17.86
CA GLU A 78 1.96 0.14 19.13
C GLU A 78 3.20 1.04 19.01
N ILE A 79 4.26 0.52 18.38
CA ILE A 79 5.48 1.29 18.11
C ILE A 79 5.17 2.50 17.24
N LEU A 80 4.39 2.33 16.16
CA LEU A 80 3.96 3.42 15.29
C LEU A 80 3.16 4.47 16.08
N ALA A 81 2.18 4.04 16.88
CA ALA A 81 1.37 4.96 17.68
C ALA A 81 2.25 5.79 18.63
N LYS A 82 3.18 5.13 19.34
CA LYS A 82 4.11 5.81 20.24
C LYS A 82 5.01 6.81 19.51
N MET A 83 5.56 6.43 18.35
CA MET A 83 6.39 7.32 17.54
C MET A 83 5.60 8.54 17.03
N LEU A 84 4.34 8.36 16.64
CA LEU A 84 3.49 9.48 16.19
C LEU A 84 3.18 10.43 17.35
N ASP A 85 2.90 9.89 18.55
CA ASP A 85 2.68 10.70 19.76
C ASP A 85 3.94 11.50 20.12
N GLU A 86 5.13 10.88 20.07
CA GLU A 86 6.41 11.54 20.36
C GLU A 86 6.76 12.65 19.34
N LEU A 87 6.27 12.52 18.11
CA LEU A 87 6.48 13.49 17.03
C LEU A 87 5.33 14.51 16.93
N GLU A 88 4.33 14.44 17.81
CA GLU A 88 3.13 15.29 17.79
C GLU A 88 2.37 15.24 16.45
N ILE A 89 2.37 14.07 15.80
CA ILE A 89 1.66 13.82 14.54
C ILE A 89 0.32 13.14 14.85
N GLU A 90 -0.72 13.50 14.09
CA GLU A 90 -2.03 12.85 14.19
C GLU A 90 -1.90 11.32 14.10
N ARG A 91 -2.53 10.62 15.04
CA ARG A 91 -2.47 9.16 15.11
C ARG A 91 -3.03 8.54 13.84
N THR A 92 -2.27 7.61 13.28
CA THR A 92 -2.69 6.78 12.16
C THR A 92 -2.25 5.34 12.36
N THR A 93 -2.66 4.45 11.47
CA THR A 93 -2.34 3.02 11.52
C THR A 93 -1.60 2.60 10.24
N PHE A 94 -1.07 1.38 10.20
CA PHE A 94 -0.55 0.82 8.95
C PHE A 94 -1.61 0.75 7.83
N HIS A 95 -2.89 0.59 8.20
CA HIS A 95 -3.99 0.64 7.25
C HIS A 95 -4.19 2.08 6.78
N GLY A 96 -4.31 3.04 7.70
CA GLY A 96 -4.44 4.46 7.36
C GLY A 96 -3.30 4.98 6.49
N LEU A 97 -2.05 4.59 6.78
CA LEU A 97 -0.89 4.92 5.93
C LEU A 97 -0.97 4.33 4.52
N ARG A 98 -1.61 3.17 4.36
CA ARG A 98 -1.88 2.54 3.06
C ARG A 98 -3.06 3.21 2.36
N ASP A 99 -4.09 3.62 3.11
CA ASP A 99 -5.22 4.39 2.60
C ASP A 99 -4.75 5.74 2.05
N THR A 100 -3.92 6.47 2.80
CA THR A 100 -3.30 7.72 2.32
C THR A 100 -2.52 7.50 1.03
N HIS A 101 -1.78 6.40 0.92
CA HIS A 101 -1.06 6.05 -0.31
C HIS A 101 -2.02 5.76 -1.47
N ALA A 102 -3.11 5.05 -1.22
CA ALA A 102 -4.12 4.76 -2.23
C ALA A 102 -4.84 6.03 -2.69
N SER A 103 -5.28 6.89 -1.76
CA SER A 103 -5.91 8.18 -2.07
C SER A 103 -4.99 9.07 -2.92
N PHE A 104 -3.69 9.10 -2.61
CA PHE A 104 -2.70 9.82 -3.43
C PHE A 104 -2.57 9.26 -4.86
N LEU A 105 -2.67 7.94 -5.04
CA LEU A 105 -2.69 7.36 -6.38
C LEU A 105 -4.00 7.69 -7.11
N PHE A 106 -5.13 7.65 -6.41
CA PHE A 106 -6.45 7.94 -6.97
C PHE A 106 -6.70 9.42 -7.28
N SER A 107 -5.96 10.33 -6.63
CA SER A 107 -5.99 11.76 -6.97
C SER A 107 -5.31 12.07 -8.30
N ASN A 108 -4.56 11.13 -8.88
CA ASN A 108 -3.92 11.31 -10.18
C ASN A 108 -4.76 10.67 -11.29
N ASP A 109 -5.45 11.50 -12.07
CA ASP A 109 -6.36 11.05 -13.13
C ASP A 109 -5.64 10.35 -14.29
N ASN A 110 -4.31 10.43 -14.40
CA ASN A 110 -3.52 9.72 -15.40
C ASN A 110 -3.24 8.25 -15.03
N LEU A 111 -3.43 7.87 -13.77
CA LEU A 111 -3.20 6.49 -13.33
C LEU A 111 -4.44 5.63 -13.54
N ARG A 112 -4.28 4.59 -14.34
CA ARG A 112 -5.37 3.66 -14.60
C ARG A 112 -5.71 2.81 -13.36
N LEU A 113 -6.99 2.53 -13.19
CA LEU A 113 -7.50 1.76 -12.05
C LEU A 113 -6.90 0.34 -11.97
N ASP A 114 -6.67 -0.31 -13.12
CA ASP A 114 -6.04 -1.63 -13.17
C ASP A 114 -4.58 -1.61 -12.71
N TYR A 115 -3.86 -0.53 -12.99
CA TYR A 115 -2.51 -0.34 -12.48
C TYR A 115 -2.52 -0.16 -10.95
N ILE A 116 -3.41 0.69 -10.43
CA ILE A 116 -3.54 0.91 -8.97
C ILE A 116 -3.94 -0.39 -8.28
N SER A 117 -4.90 -1.14 -8.85
CA SER A 117 -5.33 -2.46 -8.37
C SER A 117 -4.15 -3.43 -8.23
N LYS A 118 -3.34 -3.53 -9.29
CA LYS A 118 -2.14 -4.37 -9.31
C LYS A 118 -1.13 -3.91 -8.27
N ARG A 119 -0.87 -2.60 -8.14
CA ARG A 119 0.08 -2.03 -7.17
C ARG A 119 -0.34 -2.27 -5.73
N LEU A 120 -1.63 -2.16 -5.44
CA LEU A 120 -2.19 -2.44 -4.11
C LEU A 120 -2.30 -3.96 -3.83
N GLY A 121 -2.23 -4.81 -4.86
CA GLY A 121 -2.40 -6.25 -4.71
C GLY A 121 -3.84 -6.60 -4.34
N HIS A 122 -4.79 -6.02 -5.07
CA HIS A 122 -6.21 -6.40 -5.00
C HIS A 122 -6.48 -7.57 -5.95
N SER A 123 -7.33 -8.50 -5.53
CA SER A 123 -7.68 -9.69 -6.32
C SER A 123 -8.56 -9.36 -7.52
N SER A 124 -9.25 -8.22 -7.50
CA SER A 124 -10.09 -7.75 -8.59
C SER A 124 -10.05 -6.23 -8.73
N ILE A 125 -10.35 -5.75 -9.94
CA ILE A 125 -10.55 -4.32 -10.21
C ILE A 125 -11.76 -3.80 -9.43
N LEU A 126 -12.83 -4.60 -9.29
CA LEU A 126 -14.02 -4.23 -8.51
C LEU A 126 -13.68 -3.90 -7.05
N THR A 127 -12.81 -4.70 -6.40
CA THR A 127 -12.31 -4.39 -5.06
C THR A 127 -11.63 -3.02 -5.00
N THR A 128 -10.93 -2.64 -6.08
CA THR A 128 -10.23 -1.37 -6.16
C THR A 128 -11.19 -0.22 -6.42
N GLN A 129 -12.24 -0.44 -7.21
CA GLN A 129 -13.31 0.53 -7.44
C GLN A 129 -14.09 0.83 -6.15
N ASN A 130 -14.50 -0.21 -5.41
CA ASN A 130 -15.19 -0.03 -4.14
C ASN A 130 -14.32 0.73 -3.14
N TYR A 131 -13.06 0.34 -3.02
CA TYR A 131 -12.10 1.01 -2.15
C TYR A 131 -11.84 2.47 -2.56
N TYR A 132 -11.82 2.77 -3.85
CA TYR A 132 -11.77 4.15 -4.35
C TYR A 132 -12.99 4.96 -3.90
N LEU A 133 -14.20 4.41 -4.04
CA LEU A 133 -15.45 5.08 -3.62
C LEU A 133 -15.50 5.31 -2.11
N GLU A 134 -14.95 4.40 -1.32
CA GLU A 134 -14.82 4.55 0.14
C GLU A 134 -13.85 5.67 0.53
N LEU A 135 -12.72 5.79 -0.19
CA LEU A 135 -11.67 6.77 0.10
C LEU A 135 -11.94 8.17 -0.48
N MET A 136 -12.75 8.28 -1.53
CA MET A 136 -13.02 9.53 -2.25
C MET A 136 -14.53 9.70 -2.57
N PRO A 137 -15.41 9.74 -1.54
CA PRO A 137 -16.84 9.92 -1.76
C PRO A 137 -17.17 11.23 -2.49
N GLU A 138 -16.36 12.27 -2.33
CA GLU A 138 -16.49 13.55 -3.04
C GLU A 138 -16.34 13.43 -4.56
N LYS A 139 -15.45 12.55 -5.04
CA LYS A 139 -15.30 12.33 -6.49
C LYS A 139 -16.54 11.69 -7.11
N LYS A 140 -17.35 10.96 -6.33
CA LYS A 140 -18.63 10.44 -6.81
C LYS A 140 -19.60 11.59 -7.13
N HIS A 141 -19.72 12.56 -6.22
CA HIS A 141 -20.57 13.73 -6.47
C HIS A 141 -20.10 14.55 -7.67
N GLN A 142 -18.78 14.64 -7.86
CA GLN A 142 -18.21 15.30 -9.04
C GLN A 142 -18.58 14.55 -10.34
N GLN A 143 -18.50 13.22 -10.37
CA GLN A 143 -18.91 12.42 -11.52
C GLN A 143 -20.40 12.58 -11.85
N ASP A 144 -21.26 12.67 -10.84
CA ASP A 144 -22.69 12.90 -11.05
C ASP A 144 -22.94 14.29 -11.69
N ALA A 145 -22.19 15.31 -11.27
CA ALA A 145 -22.23 16.64 -11.88
C ALA A 145 -21.71 16.63 -13.34
N ASP A 146 -20.55 16.01 -13.58
CA ASP A 146 -19.96 15.91 -14.92
C ASP A 146 -20.89 15.17 -15.91
N ALA A 147 -21.60 14.14 -15.43
CA ALA A 147 -22.58 13.40 -16.23
C ALA A 147 -23.77 14.28 -16.62
N LEU A 148 -24.26 15.12 -15.70
CA LEU A 148 -25.33 16.09 -16.00
C LEU A 148 -24.88 17.12 -17.03
N ASP A 149 -23.66 17.65 -16.91
CA ASP A 149 -23.10 18.61 -17.85
C ASP A 149 -22.93 18.00 -19.25
N LEU A 150 -22.44 16.76 -19.35
CA LEU A 150 -22.37 16.03 -20.61
C LEU A 150 -23.75 15.86 -21.24
N LEU A 151 -24.76 15.43 -20.47
CA LEU A 151 -26.13 15.27 -20.96
C LEU A 151 -26.73 16.60 -21.44
N ASN A 152 -26.42 17.70 -20.76
CA ASN A 152 -26.86 19.04 -21.16
C ASN A 152 -26.19 19.51 -22.45
N SER A 153 -24.95 19.09 -22.73
CA SER A 153 -24.23 19.43 -23.96
C SER A 153 -24.77 18.73 -25.23
N LEU A 154 -25.67 17.75 -25.07
CA LEU A 154 -26.32 17.05 -26.19
C LEU A 154 -27.52 17.83 -26.78
N LYS A 155 -27.86 18.99 -26.22
CA LYS A 155 -28.89 19.91 -26.73
C LYS A 155 -28.27 21.04 -27.54
#